data_AF-A0A2V5SL42-F1
#
_entry.id   AF-A0A2V5SL42-F1
#
_cell.length_a   1.000
_cell.length_b   1.000
_cell.length_c   1.000
_cell.angle_alpha   90.00
_cell.angle_beta   90.00
_cell.angle_gamma   90.00
#
_symmetry.space_group_name_H-M   'P 1'
#
loop_
_entity.id
_entity.type
_entity.pdbx_description
1 polymer ?
#
loop_
_entity_poly.entity_id
_entity_poly.type
_entity_poly.pdbx_seq_one_letter_code
_entity_poly.pdbx_strand_id
1 'polypeptide(L)'
;MIMNSLNRFADPFYCITRLIVGLMFASHGGQLVLGMFGGMPGSDQPMMQVGGWIQLIGGLLIAFGLLTRLAAFICSGEMAVAY
;
A
#
# COMPACT_ATOMS: atom_id res chain seq x y z
N MET A 1 4.18 24.69 -27.70
CA MET A 1 5.17 24.75 -26.58
C MET A 1 4.53 24.64 -25.18
N ILE A 2 3.21 24.52 -25.04
CA ILE A 2 2.51 24.51 -23.73
C ILE A 2 2.49 23.11 -23.05
N MET A 3 2.58 22.01 -23.81
CA MET A 3 2.53 20.64 -23.28
C MET A 3 3.77 20.20 -22.47
N ASN A 4 4.85 21.00 -22.44
CA ASN A 4 6.11 20.58 -21.83
C ASN A 4 6.28 20.99 -20.36
N SER A 5 5.52 21.97 -19.86
CA SER A 5 5.65 22.44 -18.48
C SER A 5 5.18 21.43 -17.45
N LEU A 6 4.16 20.62 -17.80
CA LEU A 6 3.61 19.57 -16.92
C LEU A 6 4.49 18.32 -16.87
N ASN A 7 5.15 17.97 -17.98
CA ASN A 7 6.02 16.79 -18.05
C ASN A 7 7.16 16.84 -17.02
N ARG A 8 7.65 18.02 -16.67
CA ARG A 8 8.68 18.21 -15.61
C ARG A 8 8.22 17.71 -14.24
N PHE A 9 6.91 17.67 -13.97
CA PHE A 9 6.36 17.23 -12.69
C PHE A 9 5.90 15.77 -12.70
N ALA A 10 5.97 15.08 -13.84
CA ALA A 10 5.50 13.71 -13.97
C ALA A 10 6.25 12.76 -13.02
N ASP A 11 7.59 12.76 -13.05
CA ASP A 11 8.39 11.86 -12.21
C ASP A 11 8.25 12.17 -10.71
N PRO A 12 8.36 13.44 -10.23
CA PRO A 12 8.13 13.74 -8.82
C PRO A 12 6.73 13.35 -8.35
N PHE A 13 5.70 13.63 -9.15
CA PHE A 13 4.31 13.31 -8.79
C PHE A 13 4.10 11.80 -8.71
N TYR A 14 4.67 11.05 -9.64
CA TYR A 14 4.64 9.58 -9.61
C TYR A 14 5.33 9.01 -8.37
N CYS A 15 6.50 9.52 -7.99
CA CYS A 15 7.20 9.10 -6.77
C CYS A 15 6.40 9.40 -5.50
N ILE A 16 5.81 10.60 -5.40
CA ILE A 16 5.01 11.02 -4.25
C ILE A 16 3.74 10.17 -4.14
N THR A 17 3.00 10.01 -5.24
CA THR A 17 1.77 9.21 -5.24
C THR A 17 2.03 7.76 -4.90
N ARG A 18 3.12 7.16 -5.44
CA ARG A 18 3.56 5.82 -5.04
C ARG A 18 3.83 5.73 -3.54
N LEU A 19 4.57 6.68 -2.98
CA LEU A 19 4.90 6.70 -1.57
C LEU A 19 3.64 6.81 -0.69
N ILE A 20 2.71 7.70 -1.05
CA ILE A 20 1.44 7.88 -0.35
C ILE A 20 0.60 6.60 -0.39
N VAL A 21 0.42 6.00 -1.58
CA VAL A 21 -0.37 4.77 -1.73
C VAL A 21 0.25 3.61 -0.96
N GLY A 22 1.57 3.44 -1.03
CA GLY A 22 2.27 2.40 -0.28
C GLY A 22 2.14 2.58 1.24
N LEU A 23 2.30 3.82 1.74
CA LEU A 23 2.13 4.11 3.17
C LEU A 23 0.68 3.97 3.65
N MET A 24 -0.31 4.28 2.81
CA MET A 24 -1.72 4.02 3.13
C MET A 24 -1.97 2.53 3.33
N PHE A 25 -1.47 1.70 2.41
CA PHE A 25 -1.56 0.24 2.51
C PHE A 25 -0.84 -0.28 3.77
N ALA A 26 0.36 0.24 4.05
CA ALA A 26 1.13 -0.14 5.22
C ALA A 26 0.41 0.25 6.53
N SER A 27 -0.23 1.42 6.56
CA SER A 27 -1.02 1.87 7.71
C SER A 27 -2.20 0.95 7.98
N HIS A 28 -2.90 0.51 6.94
CA HIS A 28 -4.03 -0.40 7.04
C HIS A 28 -3.59 -1.80 7.53
N GLY A 29 -2.48 -2.32 7.00
CA GLY A 29 -1.85 -3.53 7.53
C GLY A 29 -1.41 -3.39 8.99
N GLY A 30 -0.91 -2.20 9.38
CA GLY A 30 -0.55 -1.88 10.75
C GLY A 30 -1.74 -1.88 11.72
N GLN A 31 -2.94 -1.52 11.27
CA GLN A 31 -4.17 -1.64 12.07
C GLN A 31 -4.51 -3.10 12.36
N LEU A 32 -4.33 -3.97 11.38
CA LEU A 32 -4.65 -5.40 11.45
C LEU A 32 -3.62 -6.18 12.27
N VAL A 33 -2.33 -5.92 12.06
CA VAL A 33 -1.24 -6.72 12.66
C VAL A 33 -0.76 -6.16 13.99
N LEU A 34 -0.61 -4.83 14.08
CA LEU A 34 0.05 -4.18 15.20
C LEU A 34 -0.93 -3.45 16.12
N GLY A 35 -2.23 -3.46 15.80
CA GLY A 35 -3.24 -2.70 16.54
C GLY A 35 -3.03 -1.19 16.52
N MET A 36 -2.24 -0.67 15.56
CA MET A 36 -1.97 0.76 15.44
C MET A 36 -3.20 1.52 14.97
N PHE A 37 -3.21 2.85 15.16
CA PHE A 37 -4.30 3.75 14.72
C PHE A 37 -5.69 3.40 15.25
N GLY A 38 -5.78 2.80 16.44
CA GLY A 38 -7.05 2.38 17.05
C GLY A 38 -7.49 0.96 16.72
N GLY A 39 -6.67 0.20 15.96
CA GLY A 39 -6.95 -1.19 15.59
C GLY A 39 -8.13 -1.34 14.63
N MET A 40 -8.43 -2.59 14.26
CA MET A 40 -9.60 -2.91 13.44
C MET A 40 -10.43 -4.01 14.11
N PRO A 41 -11.75 -3.83 14.31
CA PRO A 41 -12.61 -4.87 14.86
C PRO A 41 -12.50 -6.16 14.04
N GLY A 42 -12.23 -7.29 14.71
CA GLY A 42 -12.04 -8.57 14.04
C GLY A 42 -10.62 -8.84 13.55
N SER A 43 -9.65 -7.96 13.84
CA SER A 43 -8.23 -8.15 13.50
C SER A 43 -7.66 -9.49 13.98
N ASP A 44 -8.20 -10.07 15.05
CA ASP A 44 -7.73 -11.35 15.61
C ASP A 44 -8.05 -12.56 14.72
N GLN A 45 -8.91 -12.37 13.70
CA GLN A 45 -9.22 -13.45 12.76
C GLN A 45 -7.98 -13.81 11.93
N PRO A 46 -7.66 -15.11 11.79
CA PRO A 46 -6.44 -15.54 11.10
C PRO A 46 -6.39 -15.07 9.64
N MET A 47 -7.55 -14.98 8.97
CA MET A 47 -7.65 -14.47 7.60
C MET A 47 -7.28 -12.98 7.51
N MET A 48 -7.74 -12.17 8.48
CA MET A 48 -7.44 -10.75 8.57
C MET A 48 -5.97 -10.49 8.94
N GLN A 49 -5.37 -11.32 9.80
CA GLN A 49 -3.94 -11.24 10.12
C GLN A 49 -3.07 -11.49 8.88
N VAL A 50 -3.40 -12.50 8.07
CA VAL A 50 -2.67 -12.79 6.83
C VAL A 50 -2.76 -11.62 5.85
N GLY A 51 -3.96 -11.08 5.62
CA GLY A 51 -4.16 -9.88 4.81
C GLY A 51 -3.38 -8.68 5.36
N GLY A 52 -3.42 -8.48 6.68
CA GLY A 52 -2.69 -7.40 7.36
C GLY A 52 -1.17 -7.46 7.14
N TRP A 53 -0.56 -8.64 7.20
CA TRP A 53 0.87 -8.79 6.91
C TRP A 53 1.21 -8.51 5.45
N ILE A 54 0.36 -8.95 4.52
CA ILE A 54 0.50 -8.66 3.09
C ILE A 54 0.41 -7.15 2.85
N GLN A 55 -0.55 -6.48 3.49
CA GLN A 55 -0.74 -5.03 3.37
C GLN A 55 0.44 -4.25 3.96
N LEU A 56 0.92 -4.66 5.14
CA LEU A 56 2.03 -4.01 5.83
C LEU A 56 3.32 -4.11 5.02
N ILE A 57 3.72 -5.33 4.66
CA ILE A 57 4.98 -5.58 3.94
C ILE A 57 4.86 -5.06 2.49
N GLY A 58 3.77 -5.39 1.80
CA GLY A 58 3.51 -4.96 0.43
C GLY A 58 3.44 -3.44 0.31
N GLY A 59 2.77 -2.77 1.25
CA GLY A 59 2.71 -1.31 1.32
C GLY A 59 4.08 -0.66 1.46
N LEU A 60 4.94 -1.17 2.36
CA LEU A 60 6.31 -0.66 2.52
C LEU A 60 7.16 -0.90 1.27
N LEU A 61 7.07 -2.08 0.65
CA LEU A 61 7.75 -2.38 -0.61
C LEU A 61 7.34 -1.41 -1.73
N ILE A 62 6.04 -1.13 -1.86
CA ILE A 62 5.52 -0.16 -2.82
C ILE A 62 6.04 1.24 -2.49
N ALA A 63 5.96 1.67 -1.22
CA ALA A 63 6.35 3.02 -0.80
C ALA A 63 7.83 3.31 -1.10
N PHE A 64 8.72 2.37 -0.81
CA PHE A 64 10.17 2.51 -1.03
C PHE A 64 10.63 2.16 -2.44
N GLY A 65 9.74 1.71 -3.32
CA GLY A 65 10.10 1.42 -4.71
C GLY A 65 10.75 0.05 -4.93
N LEU A 66 10.64 -0.89 -3.98
CA LEU A 66 11.25 -2.21 -4.04
C LEU A 66 10.26 -3.24 -4.60
N LEU A 67 10.62 -3.91 -5.70
CA LEU A 67 9.79 -4.94 -6.35
C LEU A 67 8.32 -4.52 -6.53
N THR A 68 8.07 -3.22 -6.78
CA THR A 68 6.75 -2.58 -6.71
C THR A 68 5.69 -3.28 -7.54
N ARG A 69 6.08 -3.80 -8.71
CA ARG A 69 5.18 -4.49 -9.63
C ARG A 69 4.65 -5.80 -9.06
N LEU A 70 5.50 -6.57 -8.38
CA LEU A 70 5.10 -7.82 -7.72
C LEU A 70 4.30 -7.54 -6.46
N ALA A 71 4.76 -6.60 -5.63
CA ALA A 71 4.07 -6.20 -4.41
C ALA A 71 2.65 -5.69 -4.72
N ALA A 72 2.50 -4.81 -5.71
CA ALA A 72 1.19 -4.28 -6.12
C ALA A 72 0.27 -5.36 -6.70
N PHE A 73 0.81 -6.35 -7.42
CA PHE A 73 0.01 -7.47 -7.93
C PHE A 73 -0.55 -8.33 -6.80
N ILE A 74 0.27 -8.67 -5.80
CA ILE A 74 -0.16 -9.45 -4.63
C ILE A 74 -1.18 -8.67 -3.81
N CYS A 75 -0.90 -7.39 -3.51
CA CYS A 75 -1.82 -6.52 -2.78
C CYS A 75 -3.18 -6.36 -3.49
N SER A 76 -3.20 -6.29 -4.83
CA SER A 76 -4.45 -6.25 -5.59
C SER A 76 -5.25 -7.56 -5.47
N GLY A 77 -4.58 -8.72 -5.46
CA GLY A 77 -5.23 -10.01 -5.31
C GLY A 77 -5.80 -10.20 -3.91
N GLU A 78 -5.09 -9.74 -2.89
CA GLU A 78 -5.56 -9.77 -1.50
C GLU A 78 -6.84 -8.94 -1.31
N MET A 79 -6.90 -7.73 -1.88
CA MET A 79 -8.12 -6.91 -1.85
C MET A 79 -9.30 -7.56 -2.59
N ALA A 80 -9.04 -8.33 -3.65
CA ALA A 80 -10.09 -9.05 -4.39
C ALA A 80 -10.66 -10.26 -3.60
N VAL A 81 -9.94 -10.77 -2.60
CA VAL A 81 -10.42 -11.84 -1.72
C VAL A 81 -11.10 -11.26 -0.47
N ALA A 82 -10.67 -10.09 -0.03
CA ALA A 82 -11.18 -9.43 1.17
C ALA A 82 -12.60 -8.84 1.02
N TYR A 83 -13.07 -8.62 -0.21
CA TYR A 83 -14.36 -7.99 -0.54
C TYR A 83 -15.14 -8.83 -1.55
#